data_AF-A0A1Z3CLV0-F1
#
_entry.id   AF-A0A1Z3CLV0-F1
#
_cell.length_a   1.000
_cell.length_b   1.000
_cell.length_c   1.000
_cell.angle_alpha   90.00
_cell.angle_beta   90.00
_cell.angle_gamma   90.00
#
_symmetry.space_group_name_H-M   'P 1'
#
loop_
_entity.id
_entity.type
_entity.pdbx_description
1 polymer ?
#
loop_
_entity_poly.entity_id
_entity_poly.type
_entity_poly.pdbx_seq_one_letter_code
_entity_poly.pdbx_strand_id
1 'polypeptide(L)'
;MATWEKFKEKMFEKNKTFELDYKAIEMKYKVVDMLENYLKDNNITQQEFADKIGTTQQMVSKFLTGKVNKNSDFIFKVLIVIGAEIVKKNEIRVFSISIREEQIIDLKKITKINKNIRVSKKNYNFYIN
;
A
#
# COMPACT_ATOMS: atom_id res chain seq x y z
N MET A 1 32.29 11.99 -1.71
CA MET A 1 31.59 11.18 -0.69
C MET A 1 30.70 10.16 -1.40
N ALA A 2 30.63 8.92 -0.92
CA ALA A 2 29.69 7.94 -1.47
C ALA A 2 28.25 8.35 -1.09
N THR A 3 27.32 8.27 -2.04
CA THR A 3 25.90 8.51 -1.76
C THR A 3 25.30 7.29 -1.06
N TRP A 4 24.19 7.50 -0.33
CA TRP A 4 23.43 6.42 0.29
C TRP A 4 23.05 5.33 -0.72
N GLU A 5 22.59 5.71 -1.91
CA GLU A 5 22.22 4.78 -2.98
C GLU A 5 23.39 3.89 -3.41
N LYS A 6 24.57 4.48 -3.67
CA LYS A 6 25.77 3.71 -4.05
C LYS A 6 26.24 2.77 -2.95
N PHE A 7 26.05 3.15 -1.69
CA PHE A 7 26.36 2.28 -0.55
C PHE A 7 25.37 1.11 -0.47
N LYS A 8 24.07 1.40 -0.57
CA LYS A 8 22.99 0.42 -0.54
C LYS A 8 23.16 -0.65 -1.63
N GLU A 9 23.41 -0.25 -2.87
CA GLU A 9 23.65 -1.16 -4.00
C GLU A 9 24.82 -2.12 -3.73
N LYS A 10 25.95 -1.60 -3.26
CA LYS A 10 27.12 -2.42 -2.89
C LYS A 10 26.81 -3.41 -1.78
N MET A 11 25.93 -3.07 -0.85
CA MET A 11 25.51 -3.98 0.21
C MET A 11 24.59 -5.09 -0.32
N PHE A 12 23.71 -4.78 -1.27
CA PHE A 12 22.84 -5.77 -1.92
C PHE A 12 23.61 -6.77 -2.80
N GLU A 13 24.69 -6.33 -3.42
CA GLU A 13 25.58 -7.22 -4.18
C GLU A 13 26.29 -8.22 -3.27
N LYS A 14 26.73 -7.75 -2.10
CA LYS A 14 27.54 -8.54 -1.15
C LYS A 14 26.73 -9.47 -0.27
N ASN A 15 25.49 -9.11 0.07
CA ASN A 15 24.69 -9.86 1.02
C ASN A 15 23.21 -9.91 0.59
N LYS A 16 22.79 -11.08 0.09
CA LYS A 16 21.40 -11.31 -0.35
C LYS A 16 20.40 -11.37 0.81
N THR A 17 20.80 -11.82 1.98
CA THR A 17 19.94 -11.76 3.17
C THR A 17 19.66 -10.32 3.57
N PHE A 18 20.69 -9.46 3.55
CA PHE A 18 20.52 -8.02 3.80
C PHE A 18 19.61 -7.35 2.78
N GLU A 19 19.75 -7.68 1.48
CA GLU A 19 18.85 -7.19 0.44
C GLU A 19 17.38 -7.56 0.74
N LEU A 20 17.13 -8.81 1.14
CA LEU A 20 15.78 -9.28 1.47
C LEU A 20 15.22 -8.57 2.71
N ASP A 21 16.01 -8.46 3.78
CA ASP A 21 15.58 -7.80 5.02
C ASP A 21 15.30 -6.31 4.78
N TYR A 22 16.15 -5.64 4.01
CA TYR A 22 15.95 -4.24 3.64
C TYR A 22 14.66 -4.06 2.85
N LYS A 23 14.44 -4.87 1.80
CA LYS A 23 13.23 -4.80 0.98
C LYS A 23 11.96 -5.13 1.78
N ALA A 24 12.04 -6.06 2.73
CA ALA A 24 10.93 -6.38 3.62
C ALA A 24 10.58 -5.19 4.55
N ILE A 25 11.60 -4.53 5.11
CA ILE A 25 11.43 -3.32 5.92
C ILE A 25 10.83 -2.18 5.09
N GLU A 26 11.34 -1.96 3.88
CA GLU A 26 10.81 -0.95 2.96
C GLU A 26 9.32 -1.20 2.64
N MET A 27 8.97 -2.44 2.29
CA MET A 27 7.58 -2.82 2.03
C MET A 27 6.69 -2.63 3.25
N LYS A 28 7.17 -2.91 4.46
CA LYS A 28 6.43 -2.66 5.71
C LYS A 28 6.10 -1.18 5.85
N TYR A 29 7.08 -0.28 5.68
CA TYR A 29 6.84 1.15 5.77
C TYR A 29 5.90 1.67 4.67
N LYS A 30 5.96 1.12 3.45
CA LYS A 30 4.99 1.45 2.41
C LYS A 30 3.54 1.13 2.78
N VAL A 31 3.30 -0.03 3.40
CA VAL A 31 1.94 -0.38 3.86
C VAL A 31 1.50 0.56 4.99
N VAL A 32 2.40 0.95 5.88
CA VAL A 32 2.13 1.94 6.93
C VAL A 32 1.74 3.29 6.33
N ASP A 33 2.52 3.80 5.38
CA ASP A 33 2.25 5.07 4.71
C ASP A 33 0.90 5.04 3.97
N MET A 34 0.61 3.92 3.28
CA MET A 34 -0.69 3.71 2.62
C MET A 34 -1.86 3.75 3.60
N LEU A 35 -1.73 3.09 4.74
CA LEU A 35 -2.76 3.11 5.77
C LEU A 35 -2.92 4.51 6.36
N GLU A 36 -1.82 5.18 6.70
CA GLU A 36 -1.86 6.52 7.28
C GLU A 36 -2.54 7.52 6.32
N ASN A 37 -2.21 7.48 5.04
CA ASN A 37 -2.84 8.31 4.02
C ASN A 37 -4.32 7.97 3.84
N TYR A 38 -4.66 6.67 3.77
CA TYR A 38 -6.06 6.25 3.67
C TYR A 38 -6.91 6.78 4.84
N LEU A 39 -6.40 6.74 6.08
CA LEU A 39 -7.09 7.28 7.24
C LEU A 39 -7.30 8.80 7.14
N LYS A 40 -6.26 9.54 6.73
CA LYS A 40 -6.31 11.00 6.55
C LYS A 40 -7.28 11.40 5.44
N ASP A 41 -7.14 10.79 4.26
CA ASP A 41 -7.88 11.17 3.06
C ASP A 41 -9.38 10.87 3.17
N ASN A 42 -9.75 9.85 3.96
CA ASN A 42 -11.15 9.46 4.17
C ASN A 42 -11.73 9.94 5.50
N ASN A 43 -10.96 10.70 6.29
CA ASN A 43 -11.34 11.15 7.65
C ASN A 43 -11.82 9.99 8.55
N ILE A 44 -11.11 8.86 8.50
CA ILE A 44 -11.39 7.63 9.25
C ILE A 44 -10.47 7.58 10.48
N THR A 45 -11.05 7.34 11.65
CA THR A 45 -10.28 7.14 12.89
C THR A 45 -9.63 5.75 12.92
N GLN A 46 -8.59 5.61 13.74
CA GLN A 46 -7.95 4.31 13.95
C GLN A 46 -8.91 3.26 14.54
N GLN A 47 -9.91 3.69 15.32
CA GLN A 47 -10.92 2.80 15.90
C GLN A 47 -11.89 2.29 14.82
N GLU A 48 -12.44 3.19 14.00
CA GLU A 48 -13.34 2.80 12.89
C GLU A 48 -12.65 1.85 11.90
N PHE A 49 -11.37 2.10 11.60
CA PHE A 49 -10.60 1.17 10.78
C PHE A 49 -10.38 -0.17 11.48
N ALA A 50 -10.07 -0.16 12.78
CA ALA A 50 -9.89 -1.39 13.56
C ALA A 50 -11.16 -2.25 13.54
N ASP A 51 -12.32 -1.63 13.71
CA ASP A 51 -13.62 -2.30 13.66
C ASP A 51 -13.87 -2.92 12.27
N LYS A 52 -13.51 -2.21 11.19
CA LYS A 52 -13.64 -2.69 9.80
C LYS A 52 -12.82 -3.94 9.50
N ILE A 53 -11.64 -4.09 10.11
CA ILE A 53 -10.77 -5.26 9.89
C ILE A 53 -10.80 -6.30 11.03
N GLY A 54 -11.65 -6.10 12.05
CA GLY A 54 -11.80 -7.00 13.19
C GLY A 54 -10.57 -7.04 14.10
N THR A 55 -10.06 -5.88 14.52
CA THR A 55 -8.94 -5.75 15.45
C THR A 55 -9.18 -4.63 16.48
N THR A 56 -8.17 -4.25 17.27
CA THR A 56 -8.27 -3.15 18.24
C THR A 56 -7.57 -1.88 17.75
N GLN A 57 -8.04 -0.69 18.16
CA GLN A 57 -7.35 0.58 17.87
C GLN A 57 -5.88 0.56 18.31
N GLN A 58 -5.61 -0.01 19.50
CA GLN A 58 -4.25 -0.17 20.02
C GLN A 58 -3.37 -0.97 19.05
N MET A 59 -3.96 -1.95 18.35
CA MET A 59 -3.26 -2.73 17.36
C MET A 59 -2.92 -1.93 16.11
N VAL A 60 -3.87 -1.13 15.62
CA VAL A 60 -3.68 -0.22 14.49
C VAL A 60 -2.60 0.82 14.81
N SER A 61 -2.65 1.41 16.01
CA SER A 61 -1.64 2.36 16.50
C SER A 61 -0.23 1.75 16.54
N LYS A 62 -0.10 0.53 17.08
CA LYS A 62 1.19 -0.19 17.10
C LYS A 62 1.71 -0.53 15.71
N PHE A 63 0.80 -0.82 14.76
CA PHE A 63 1.18 -1.06 13.37
C PHE A 63 1.69 0.21 12.69
N LEU A 64 0.94 1.33 12.80
CA LEU A 64 1.31 2.63 12.25
C LEU A 64 2.64 3.16 12.79
N THR A 65 2.93 2.91 14.08
CA THR A 65 4.20 3.32 14.70
C THR A 65 5.35 2.34 14.46
N GLY A 66 5.14 1.27 13.68
CA GLY A 66 6.15 0.24 13.39
C GLY A 66 6.51 -0.67 14.58
N LYS A 67 5.88 -0.47 15.75
CA LYS A 67 6.17 -1.16 17.03
C LYS A 67 5.73 -2.62 17.08
N VAL A 68 4.97 -3.10 16.09
CA VAL A 68 4.57 -4.51 15.99
C VAL A 68 4.83 -5.03 14.58
N ASN A 69 5.38 -6.25 14.50
CA ASN A 69 5.38 -7.04 13.29
C ASN A 69 4.06 -7.83 13.21
N LYS A 70 3.40 -7.75 12.06
CA LYS A 70 2.11 -8.39 11.83
C LYS A 70 2.21 -9.55 10.86
N ASN A 71 1.31 -10.51 11.04
CA ASN A 71 1.18 -11.62 10.11
C ASN A 71 0.64 -11.13 8.77
N SER A 72 0.77 -11.99 7.76
CA SER A 72 0.27 -11.72 6.41
C SER A 72 -1.23 -11.44 6.38
N ASP A 73 -2.05 -12.12 7.21
CA ASP A 73 -3.50 -11.90 7.31
C ASP A 73 -3.87 -10.45 7.62
N PHE A 74 -3.24 -9.85 8.64
CA PHE A 74 -3.47 -8.46 8.99
C PHE A 74 -3.08 -7.52 7.84
N ILE A 75 -1.92 -7.75 7.23
CA ILE A 75 -1.41 -6.94 6.11
C ILE A 75 -2.38 -7.03 4.92
N PHE A 76 -2.87 -8.22 4.59
CA PHE A 76 -3.82 -8.40 3.49
C PHE A 76 -5.16 -7.73 3.78
N LYS A 77 -5.70 -7.81 5.01
CA LYS A 77 -6.90 -7.07 5.40
C LYS A 77 -6.73 -5.56 5.24
N VAL A 78 -5.58 -5.03 5.65
CA VAL A 78 -5.23 -3.62 5.47
C VAL A 78 -5.23 -3.26 3.99
N LEU A 79 -4.51 -4.02 3.17
CA LEU A 79 -4.44 -3.78 1.72
C LEU A 79 -5.82 -3.84 1.07
N ILE A 80 -6.63 -4.86 1.36
CA ILE A 80 -8.00 -5.01 0.83
C ILE A 80 -8.86 -3.79 1.16
N VAL A 81 -8.83 -3.31 2.41
CA VAL A 81 -9.65 -2.16 2.83
C VAL A 81 -9.20 -0.85 2.18
N ILE A 82 -7.90 -0.67 1.99
CA ILE A 82 -7.33 0.50 1.29
C ILE A 82 -7.61 0.43 -0.22
N GLY A 83 -8.05 -0.73 -0.73
CA GLY A 83 -8.17 -1.00 -2.17
C GLY A 83 -6.84 -1.37 -2.81
N ALA A 84 -5.79 -1.61 -2.05
CA ALA A 84 -4.47 -1.95 -2.55
C ALA A 84 -4.34 -3.44 -2.93
N GLU A 85 -3.64 -3.72 -4.03
CA GLU A 85 -3.31 -5.05 -4.52
C GLU A 85 -1.81 -5.25 -4.69
N ILE A 86 -1.34 -6.47 -4.47
CA ILE A 86 0.05 -6.85 -4.72
C ILE A 86 0.16 -7.32 -6.16
N VAL A 87 0.89 -6.57 -6.98
CA VAL A 87 1.16 -6.90 -8.37
C VAL A 87 2.62 -7.31 -8.55
N LYS A 88 2.83 -8.46 -9.20
CA LYS A 88 4.14 -8.90 -9.68
C LYS A 88 4.49 -8.08 -10.91
N LYS A 89 5.58 -7.31 -10.86
CA LYS A 89 5.93 -6.40 -11.96
C LYS A 89 6.75 -7.02 -13.08
N ASN A 90 7.56 -8.07 -12.85
CA ASN A 90 8.37 -8.76 -13.88
C ASN A 90 8.84 -10.18 -13.46
N GLU A 91 9.39 -10.97 -14.40
CA GLU A 91 9.97 -12.32 -14.16
C GLU A 91 11.17 -12.29 -13.21
N ILE A 92 11.88 -11.17 -13.15
CA ILE A 92 12.87 -10.86 -12.11
C ILE A 92 12.07 -10.34 -10.90
N ARG A 93 12.00 -11.17 -9.86
CA ARG A 93 11.08 -11.11 -8.71
C ARG A 93 11.04 -9.75 -7.99
N VAL A 94 10.16 -8.85 -8.41
CA VAL A 94 9.82 -7.63 -7.67
C VAL A 94 8.30 -7.52 -7.53
N PHE A 95 7.82 -7.53 -6.28
CA PHE A 95 6.42 -7.27 -5.94
C PHE A 95 6.24 -5.78 -5.66
N SER A 96 5.17 -5.19 -6.18
CA SER A 96 4.76 -3.81 -5.86
C SER A 96 3.32 -3.79 -5.37
N ILE A 97 2.96 -2.80 -4.55
CA ILE A 97 1.58 -2.59 -4.09
C ILE A 97 0.98 -1.44 -4.89
N SER A 98 -0.22 -1.62 -5.43
CA SER A 98 -0.98 -0.64 -6.21
C SER A 98 -2.38 -0.43 -5.66
N ILE A 99 -2.86 0.81 -5.53
CA ILE A 99 -4.21 1.12 -5.03
C ILE A 99 -5.24 1.08 -6.17
N ARG A 100 -6.38 0.40 -5.96
CA ARG A 100 -7.60 0.46 -6.77
C ARG A 100 -8.46 1.62 -6.24
N GLU A 101 -8.80 2.57 -7.09
CA GLU A 101 -9.86 3.56 -6.81
C GLU A 101 -11.15 3.15 -7.55
N GLU A 102 -12.28 3.07 -6.84
CA GLU A 102 -13.63 3.01 -7.43
C GLU A 102 -14.30 4.39 -7.32
N GLN A 103 -14.85 4.92 -8.42
CA GLN A 103 -15.65 6.16 -8.42
C GLN A 103 -17.16 5.84 -8.40
N ILE A 104 -17.92 6.54 -7.55
CA ILE A 104 -19.40 6.54 -7.56
C ILE A 104 -19.87 7.82 -8.27
N ILE A 105 -20.61 7.69 -9.38
CA ILE A 105 -21.22 8.81 -10.12
C ILE A 105 -22.74 8.78 -9.88
N ASP A 106 -23.33 9.89 -9.43
CA ASP A 106 -24.79 10.05 -9.29
C ASP A 106 -25.46 10.24 -10.67
N LEU A 107 -26.21 9.21 -11.08
CA LEU A 107 -26.81 9.02 -12.39
C LEU A 107 -28.01 9.93 -12.71
N LYS A 108 -28.46 10.79 -11.79
CA LYS A 108 -29.69 11.61 -11.99
C LYS A 108 -29.50 12.87 -12.84
N LYS A 109 -28.27 13.35 -13.07
CA LYS A 109 -28.02 14.61 -13.81
C LYS A 109 -27.80 14.47 -15.32
N ILE A 110 -27.65 13.25 -15.85
CA ILE A 110 -27.24 13.02 -17.26
C ILE A 110 -28.18 11.98 -17.88
N THR A 111 -29.42 12.35 -18.20
CA THR A 111 -30.36 11.41 -18.82
C THR A 111 -30.24 11.41 -20.34
N LYS A 112 -30.37 10.18 -20.88
CA LYS A 112 -30.60 9.78 -22.28
C LYS A 112 -29.36 9.62 -23.16
N ILE A 113 -28.58 8.57 -22.90
CA ILE A 113 -28.35 7.46 -23.83
C ILE A 113 -27.48 6.42 -23.12
N ASN A 114 -28.00 5.21 -23.06
CA ASN A 114 -27.42 4.03 -22.41
C ASN A 114 -26.28 3.50 -23.28
N LYS A 115 -25.02 3.84 -22.94
CA LYS A 115 -23.82 3.07 -23.30
C LYS A 115 -22.64 3.62 -22.51
N ASN A 116 -22.32 2.92 -21.42
CA ASN A 116 -21.16 3.23 -20.58
C ASN A 116 -19.88 3.02 -21.37
N ILE A 117 -19.27 4.12 -21.82
CA ILE A 117 -17.98 4.14 -22.50
C ILE A 117 -17.01 5.05 -21.72
N ARG A 118 -15.98 4.39 -21.19
CA ARG A 118 -14.55 4.75 -21.02
C ARG A 118 -14.04 5.78 -19.98
N VAL A 119 -13.09 5.26 -19.18
CA VAL A 119 -11.65 5.60 -19.03
C VAL A 119 -11.23 7.00 -18.55
N SER A 120 -10.54 7.03 -17.40
CA SER A 120 -9.27 7.76 -17.17
C SER A 120 -8.57 7.22 -15.90
N LYS A 121 -7.27 6.87 -15.99
CA LYS A 121 -6.46 6.33 -14.88
C LYS A 121 -5.54 7.42 -14.33
N LYS A 122 -5.55 7.64 -13.01
CA LYS A 122 -4.42 8.24 -12.29
C LYS A 122 -3.66 7.11 -11.60
N ASN A 123 -2.47 6.78 -12.09
CA ASN A 123 -1.63 5.73 -11.50
C ASN A 123 -0.67 6.35 -10.49
N TYR A 124 -0.81 6.01 -9.20
CA TYR A 124 0.26 6.22 -8.22
C TYR A 124 1.22 5.03 -8.31
N ASN A 125 2.23 5.14 -9.17
CA ASN A 125 3.28 4.15 -9.27
C ASN A 125 4.39 4.47 -8.26
N PHE A 126 4.50 3.68 -7.20
CA PHE A 126 5.63 3.76 -6.29
C PHE A 126 6.69 2.74 -6.71
N TYR A 127 7.81 3.24 -7.20
CA TYR A 127 8.94 2.44 -7.68
C TYR A 127 9.85 2.08 -6.49
N ILE A 128 10.48 0.91 -6.57
CA ILE A 128 11.68 0.55 -5.81
C ILE A 128 12.70 0.23 -6.88
N ASN A 129 13.79 1.01 -6.95
CA ASN A 129 14.98 0.65 -7.72
C ASN A 129 15.85 -0.28 -6.89
#